data_AF-A0A7C6LWF1-F1
#
_entry.id   AF-A0A7C6LWF1-F1
#
_cell.length_a   1.000
_cell.length_b   1.000
_cell.length_c   1.000
_cell.angle_alpha   90.00
_cell.angle_beta   90.00
_cell.angle_gamma   90.00
#
_symmetry.space_group_name_H-M   'P 1'
#
loop_
_entity.id
_entity.type
_entity.pdbx_description
1 polymer ?
#
loop_
_entity_poly.entity_id
_entity_poly.type
_entity_poly.pdbx_seq_one_letter_code
_entity_poly.pdbx_strand_id
1 'polypeptide(L)'
;MRLKALLLPVLAVAALVVPTTAGATPTPLQEGQTRLSGSDRFATAAAISKASFEAPVESVFIASALDYPDALSAGPAAASIDSPILLVDKNPLNGHTRAELERLKPEKIYIVGGTGVVTAATEQQLSEYGAVSRFQGVNRYETAAAISKGMWESASTVVLASGTDFADALSGGPAAAAVNAPMLLTGATLPESTTAELQRLKPTTVHLLGGTGAISAAVEAEVKSATKATVHRHGGKNRFETSAAIAKMFWTTAPTMFFATGLDYPDAVAGTPAAAVNGAPIVLTEKTCMPPAIGALKSAYAPRTVAVLGGKGVIADSGVKSTCTPPPTPGSYSGSGDDVVSITKPGGATAFAIATITHRGSSNFIVKGIDNQMEWVDLMVNEIGDYTGTVFVESDVTHLEITADGPWTVHIKTPSAARAVGSGASGQGDDVLRWSGGAKKVHFTHDGTSNFIVLGLDNTGEWDNLYINEIGPYSGSKVIDATTHLLTVRADGAWTMAVQ
;
A
#
# COMPACT_ATOMS: atom_id res chain seq x y z
N MET A 1 -48.69 -58.69 59.19
CA MET A 1 -47.66 -58.41 58.16
C MET A 1 -47.58 -56.90 57.94
N ARG A 2 -46.52 -56.24 58.43
CA ARG A 2 -46.21 -54.83 58.10
C ARG A 2 -44.99 -54.86 57.17
N LEU A 3 -45.16 -54.40 55.93
CA LEU A 3 -44.08 -54.29 54.94
C LEU A 3 -43.09 -53.20 55.40
N LYS A 4 -41.81 -53.56 55.53
CA LYS A 4 -40.69 -52.63 55.68
C LYS A 4 -40.29 -52.12 54.29
N ALA A 5 -40.36 -50.81 54.06
CA ALA A 5 -39.81 -50.17 52.88
C ALA A 5 -38.28 -50.03 53.03
N LEU A 6 -37.54 -50.52 52.04
CA LEU A 6 -36.08 -50.48 51.96
C LEU A 6 -35.67 -49.12 51.35
N LEU A 7 -34.98 -48.28 52.12
CA LEU A 7 -34.30 -47.09 51.58
C LEU A 7 -32.92 -47.50 51.03
N LEU A 8 -32.72 -47.36 49.71
CA LEU A 8 -31.38 -47.37 49.12
C LEU A 8 -30.72 -46.00 49.31
N PRO A 9 -29.41 -45.93 49.61
CA PRO A 9 -28.68 -44.67 49.64
C PRO A 9 -28.39 -44.20 48.22
N VAL A 10 -28.83 -42.98 47.89
CA VAL A 10 -28.42 -42.27 46.67
C VAL A 10 -26.98 -41.80 46.88
N LEU A 11 -26.05 -42.40 46.13
CA LEU A 11 -24.66 -41.97 46.08
C LEU A 11 -24.60 -40.62 45.34
N ALA A 12 -24.38 -39.53 46.08
CA ALA A 12 -24.16 -38.22 45.48
C ALA A 12 -22.77 -38.22 44.81
N VAL A 13 -22.75 -38.34 43.48
CA VAL A 13 -21.55 -38.06 42.68
C VAL A 13 -21.36 -36.54 42.71
N ALA A 14 -20.41 -36.08 43.52
CA ALA A 14 -19.93 -34.70 43.44
C ALA A 14 -19.28 -34.52 42.06
N ALA A 15 -20.00 -33.92 41.13
CA ALA A 15 -19.41 -33.46 39.88
C ALA A 15 -18.32 -32.44 40.24
N LEU A 16 -17.07 -32.79 39.94
CA LEU A 16 -15.97 -31.84 39.96
C LEU A 16 -16.31 -30.78 38.90
N VAL A 17 -16.80 -29.62 39.33
CA VAL A 17 -16.89 -28.45 38.47
C VAL A 17 -15.45 -27.99 38.25
N VAL A 18 -14.85 -28.44 37.15
CA VAL A 18 -13.62 -27.84 36.65
C VAL A 18 -14.00 -26.40 36.30
N PRO A 19 -13.38 -25.37 36.90
CA PRO A 19 -13.62 -24.01 36.48
C PRO A 19 -13.17 -23.90 35.03
N THR A 20 -14.12 -23.72 34.11
CA THR A 20 -13.84 -23.23 32.77
C THR A 20 -13.14 -21.90 32.94
N THR A 21 -11.85 -21.83 32.61
CA THR A 21 -11.12 -20.57 32.59
C THR A 21 -11.82 -19.69 31.55
N ALA A 22 -12.46 -18.62 32.04
CA ALA A 22 -13.10 -17.65 31.17
C ALA A 22 -12.01 -17.01 30.31
N GLY A 23 -12.19 -17.01 28.99
CA GLY A 23 -11.34 -16.27 28.06
C GLY A 23 -11.24 -14.79 28.47
N ALA A 24 -10.23 -14.09 27.94
CA ALA A 24 -10.05 -12.67 28.19
C ALA A 24 -11.39 -11.94 27.99
N THR A 25 -11.84 -11.13 28.95
CA THR A 25 -13.02 -10.28 28.72
C THR A 25 -12.56 -9.09 27.89
N PRO A 26 -12.96 -8.97 26.62
CA PRO A 26 -12.55 -7.84 25.81
C PRO A 26 -13.24 -6.58 26.33
N THR A 27 -12.50 -5.47 26.42
CA THR A 27 -13.02 -4.20 26.93
C THR A 27 -13.11 -3.18 25.78
N PRO A 28 -14.31 -2.86 25.27
CA PRO A 28 -14.49 -1.80 24.29
C PRO A 28 -14.03 -0.44 24.81
N LEU A 29 -13.55 0.41 23.90
CA LEU A 29 -13.12 1.77 24.22
C LEU A 29 -14.32 2.67 24.53
N GLN A 30 -14.13 3.57 25.50
CA GLN A 30 -15.11 4.59 25.85
C GLN A 30 -15.24 5.66 24.74
N GLU A 31 -16.39 6.33 24.66
CA GLU A 31 -16.63 7.41 23.70
C GLU A 31 -15.61 8.55 23.80
N GLY A 32 -15.29 9.16 22.66
CA GLY A 32 -14.29 10.23 22.56
C GLY A 32 -13.01 9.82 21.84
N GLN A 33 -12.00 10.68 21.93
CA GLN A 33 -10.70 10.44 21.30
C GLN A 33 -9.69 9.90 22.31
N THR A 34 -9.15 8.70 22.05
CA THR A 34 -8.12 8.05 22.87
C THR A 34 -6.85 7.83 22.06
N ARG A 35 -5.69 8.07 22.66
CA ARG A 35 -4.38 7.73 22.07
C ARG A 35 -3.78 6.55 22.81
N LEU A 36 -3.47 5.49 22.09
CA LEU A 36 -2.82 4.28 22.60
C LEU A 36 -1.37 4.30 22.12
N SER A 37 -0.45 4.67 23.02
CA SER A 37 0.96 4.88 22.67
C SER A 37 1.87 4.72 23.88
N GLY A 38 3.10 4.30 23.63
CA GLY A 38 4.20 4.31 24.61
C GLY A 38 5.44 5.05 24.10
N SER A 39 6.55 4.90 24.83
CA SER A 39 7.86 5.46 24.48
C SER A 39 8.46 4.89 23.20
N ASP A 40 8.08 3.66 22.86
CA ASP A 40 8.50 2.93 21.67
C ASP A 40 7.39 1.96 21.21
N ARG A 41 7.66 1.17 20.16
CA ARG A 41 6.71 0.20 19.59
C ARG A 41 6.28 -0.90 20.56
N PHE A 42 7.15 -1.29 21.49
CA PHE A 42 6.84 -2.33 22.49
C PHE A 42 5.94 -1.77 23.58
N ALA A 43 6.24 -0.56 24.05
CA ALA A 43 5.41 0.16 24.99
C ALA A 43 4.04 0.53 24.39
N THR A 44 3.98 0.85 23.08
CA THR A 44 2.70 1.06 22.37
C THR A 44 1.88 -0.22 22.32
N ALA A 45 2.48 -1.37 21.96
CA ALA A 45 1.77 -2.66 21.97
C ALA A 45 1.23 -3.02 23.37
N ALA A 46 2.01 -2.79 24.43
CA ALA A 46 1.56 -2.98 25.80
C ALA A 46 0.41 -2.02 26.19
N ALA A 47 0.48 -0.75 25.77
CA ALA A 47 -0.58 0.22 26.01
C ALA A 47 -1.90 -0.15 25.29
N ILE A 48 -1.80 -0.67 24.06
CA ILE A 48 -2.95 -1.20 23.31
C ILE A 48 -3.56 -2.39 24.03
N SER A 49 -2.72 -3.36 24.42
CA SER A 49 -3.15 -4.55 25.18
C SER A 49 -3.90 -4.16 26.46
N LYS A 50 -3.31 -3.28 27.28
CA LYS A 50 -3.92 -2.82 28.53
C LYS A 50 -5.26 -2.09 28.35
N ALA A 51 -5.45 -1.42 27.22
CA ALA A 51 -6.68 -0.69 26.94
C ALA A 51 -7.83 -1.59 26.42
N SER A 52 -7.53 -2.82 26.00
CA SER A 52 -8.52 -3.68 25.32
C SER A 52 -8.68 -5.07 25.94
N PHE A 53 -7.76 -5.52 26.79
CA PHE A 53 -7.77 -6.86 27.37
C PHE A 53 -7.56 -6.84 28.89
N GLU A 54 -8.58 -7.30 29.60
CA GLU A 54 -8.52 -7.56 31.05
C GLU A 54 -7.75 -8.86 31.33
N ALA A 55 -7.03 -8.88 32.45
CA ALA A 55 -6.25 -10.04 32.88
C ALA A 55 -7.06 -10.90 33.87
N PRO A 56 -6.87 -12.23 33.89
CA PRO A 56 -5.95 -13.00 33.05
C PRO A 56 -6.47 -13.22 31.61
N VAL A 57 -5.58 -13.60 30.69
CA VAL A 57 -5.95 -13.97 29.31
C VAL A 57 -5.60 -15.42 29.01
N GLU A 58 -6.36 -16.07 28.14
CA GLU A 58 -6.07 -17.47 27.73
C GLU A 58 -4.76 -17.54 26.93
N SER A 59 -4.55 -16.60 26.01
CA SER A 59 -3.35 -16.59 25.18
C SER A 59 -2.86 -15.21 24.79
N VAL A 60 -1.59 -15.13 24.41
CA VAL A 60 -0.94 -13.94 23.84
C VAL A 60 -0.21 -14.33 22.55
N PHE A 61 -0.34 -13.50 21.51
CA PHE A 61 0.49 -13.61 20.32
C PHE A 61 1.75 -12.75 20.45
N ILE A 62 2.89 -13.30 20.04
CA ILE A 62 4.18 -12.63 20.01
C ILE A 62 4.66 -12.53 18.57
N ALA A 63 4.87 -11.32 18.11
CA ALA A 63 5.40 -11.05 16.78
C ALA A 63 6.68 -10.20 16.84
N SER A 64 7.53 -10.32 15.83
CA SER A 64 8.72 -9.49 15.70
C SER A 64 8.35 -8.04 15.36
N ALA A 65 8.96 -7.11 16.08
CA ALA A 65 8.86 -5.69 15.81
C ALA A 65 9.86 -5.22 14.74
N LEU A 66 10.66 -6.13 14.17
CA LEU A 66 11.75 -5.83 13.23
C LEU A 66 11.50 -6.36 11.81
N ASP A 67 10.66 -7.37 11.66
CA ASP A 67 10.23 -7.90 10.37
C ASP A 67 8.70 -8.09 10.38
N TYR A 68 8.02 -7.32 9.54
CA TYR A 68 6.56 -7.20 9.51
C TYR A 68 5.76 -8.37 8.90
N PRO A 69 6.25 -9.12 7.90
CA PRO A 69 5.37 -9.95 7.06
C PRO A 69 4.68 -11.06 7.83
N ASP A 70 5.41 -11.70 8.74
CA ASP A 70 4.89 -12.76 9.60
C ASP A 70 3.82 -12.22 10.55
N ALA A 71 3.96 -10.96 10.98
CA ALA A 71 3.08 -10.30 11.92
C ALA A 71 1.72 -9.88 11.31
N LEU A 72 1.65 -9.68 9.98
CA LEU A 72 0.42 -9.29 9.28
C LEU A 72 -0.69 -10.36 9.42
N SER A 73 -0.32 -11.63 9.22
CA SER A 73 -1.25 -12.75 9.36
C SER A 73 -1.56 -13.11 10.82
N ALA A 74 -0.77 -12.62 11.78
CA ALA A 74 -1.02 -12.82 13.21
C ALA A 74 -2.24 -12.04 13.70
N GLY A 75 -2.48 -10.84 13.16
CA GLY A 75 -3.57 -9.95 13.55
C GLY A 75 -4.94 -10.64 13.60
N PRO A 76 -5.43 -11.16 12.47
CA PRO A 76 -6.73 -11.85 12.40
C PRO A 76 -6.79 -13.11 13.26
N ALA A 77 -5.67 -13.85 13.37
CA ALA A 77 -5.59 -15.05 14.20
C ALA A 77 -5.72 -14.72 15.69
N ALA A 78 -5.01 -13.70 16.15
CA ALA A 78 -5.11 -13.22 17.52
C ALA A 78 -6.52 -12.68 17.80
N ALA A 79 -7.09 -11.92 16.87
CA ALA A 79 -8.46 -11.43 16.98
C ALA A 79 -9.52 -12.54 17.01
N SER A 80 -9.35 -13.64 16.27
CA SER A 80 -10.32 -14.75 16.23
C SER A 80 -10.47 -15.51 17.55
N ILE A 81 -9.52 -15.34 18.48
CA ILE A 81 -9.53 -15.96 19.81
C ILE A 81 -9.33 -14.92 20.93
N ASP A 82 -9.73 -13.67 20.68
CA ASP A 82 -9.68 -12.56 21.66
C ASP A 82 -8.32 -12.40 22.37
N SER A 83 -7.23 -12.57 21.62
CA SER A 83 -5.86 -12.54 22.14
C SER A 83 -5.14 -11.24 21.75
N PRO A 84 -4.42 -10.59 22.68
CA PRO A 84 -3.58 -9.44 22.35
C PRO A 84 -2.33 -9.88 21.57
N ILE A 85 -1.79 -8.94 20.79
CA ILE A 85 -0.46 -9.07 20.18
C ILE A 85 0.52 -8.19 20.95
N LEU A 86 1.60 -8.79 21.43
CA LEU A 86 2.77 -8.07 21.93
C LEU A 86 3.94 -8.22 20.95
N LEU A 87 4.84 -7.24 21.01
CA LEU A 87 5.97 -7.15 20.09
C LEU A 87 7.27 -7.49 20.80
N VAL A 88 8.18 -8.18 20.11
CA VAL A 88 9.52 -8.47 20.62
C VAL A 88 10.59 -8.05 19.62
N ASP A 89 11.78 -7.80 20.14
CA ASP A 89 13.03 -7.73 19.40
C ASP A 89 13.72 -9.11 19.38
N LYS A 90 14.94 -9.18 18.84
CA LYS A 90 15.63 -10.47 18.63
C LYS A 90 16.00 -11.19 19.93
N ASN A 91 16.57 -10.48 20.92
CA ASN A 91 17.04 -10.98 22.24
C ASN A 91 17.79 -9.84 22.97
N PRO A 92 17.66 -9.62 24.30
CA PRO A 92 16.75 -10.24 25.27
C PRO A 92 15.32 -9.72 25.18
N LEU A 93 14.37 -10.47 25.74
CA LEU A 93 12.96 -10.06 25.86
C LEU A 93 12.89 -8.68 26.54
N ASN A 94 12.44 -7.69 25.75
CA ASN A 94 12.34 -6.30 26.19
C ASN A 94 11.43 -6.13 27.43
N GLY A 95 11.72 -5.11 28.23
CA GLY A 95 11.04 -4.87 29.50
C GLY A 95 9.55 -4.56 29.39
N HIS A 96 9.11 -3.94 28.29
CA HIS A 96 7.70 -3.58 28.09
C HIS A 96 6.83 -4.82 27.85
N THR A 97 7.28 -5.73 26.99
CA THR A 97 6.60 -7.01 26.75
C THR A 97 6.63 -7.90 27.97
N ARG A 98 7.76 -7.93 28.69
CA ARG A 98 7.88 -8.66 29.96
C ARG A 98 6.84 -8.20 30.98
N ALA A 99 6.78 -6.90 31.26
CA ALA A 99 5.84 -6.34 32.23
C ALA A 99 4.38 -6.57 31.83
N GLU A 100 4.08 -6.55 30.54
CA GLU A 100 2.73 -6.81 30.06
C GLU A 100 2.35 -8.30 30.13
N LEU A 101 3.29 -9.22 29.88
CA LEU A 101 3.07 -10.67 30.14
C LEU A 101 2.82 -10.96 31.62
N GLU A 102 3.54 -10.29 32.52
CA GLU A 102 3.32 -10.39 33.98
C GLU A 102 1.93 -9.91 34.40
N ARG A 103 1.41 -8.87 33.74
CA ARG A 103 0.05 -8.38 33.95
C ARG A 103 -0.98 -9.37 33.40
N LEU A 104 -0.80 -9.79 32.15
CA LEU A 104 -1.77 -10.62 31.40
C LEU A 104 -1.86 -12.05 31.91
N LYS A 105 -0.77 -12.62 32.46
CA LYS A 105 -0.67 -13.99 32.97
C LYS A 105 -1.25 -15.04 31.99
N PRO A 106 -0.73 -15.10 30.74
CA PRO A 106 -1.28 -15.99 29.73
C PRO A 106 -1.07 -17.47 30.05
N GLU A 107 -2.05 -18.32 29.73
CA GLU A 107 -1.83 -19.77 29.78
C GLU A 107 -0.96 -20.24 28.60
N LYS A 108 -1.16 -19.62 27.43
CA LYS A 108 -0.47 -19.97 26.19
C LYS A 108 0.12 -18.77 25.47
N ILE A 109 1.28 -18.97 24.84
CA ILE A 109 1.96 -17.95 24.04
C ILE A 109 2.16 -18.48 22.63
N TYR A 110 1.65 -17.77 21.63
CA TYR A 110 1.83 -18.08 20.22
C TYR A 110 2.90 -17.18 19.61
N ILE A 111 4.09 -17.73 19.37
CA ILE A 111 5.12 -17.03 18.61
C ILE A 111 4.80 -17.11 17.12
N VAL A 112 4.89 -15.98 16.43
CA VAL A 112 4.72 -15.90 14.98
C VAL A 112 6.04 -15.50 14.33
N GLY A 113 6.49 -16.35 13.41
CA GLY A 113 7.74 -16.21 12.69
C GLY A 113 8.83 -17.17 13.17
N GLY A 114 9.84 -17.36 12.31
CA GLY A 114 10.95 -18.27 12.57
C GLY A 114 11.95 -17.77 13.61
N THR A 115 12.95 -18.60 13.92
CA THR A 115 14.01 -18.28 14.89
C THR A 115 14.92 -17.13 14.45
N GLY A 116 14.92 -16.76 13.17
CA GLY A 116 15.66 -15.60 12.64
C GLY A 116 15.08 -14.25 13.07
N VAL A 117 13.80 -14.20 13.44
CA VAL A 117 13.09 -12.97 13.86
C VAL A 117 12.68 -12.98 15.33
N VAL A 118 12.37 -14.17 15.89
CA VAL A 118 12.16 -14.37 17.33
C VAL A 118 13.04 -15.53 17.78
N THR A 119 14.16 -15.24 18.43
CA THR A 119 15.20 -16.25 18.70
C THR A 119 14.75 -17.34 19.68
N ALA A 120 15.46 -18.46 19.69
CA ALA A 120 15.24 -19.54 20.67
C ALA A 120 15.47 -19.06 22.12
N ALA A 121 16.38 -18.10 22.33
CA ALA A 121 16.60 -17.50 23.65
C ALA A 121 15.39 -16.68 24.12
N THR A 122 14.79 -15.89 23.22
CA THR A 122 13.54 -15.18 23.50
C THR A 122 12.39 -16.16 23.76
N GLU A 123 12.27 -17.24 22.97
CA GLU A 123 11.29 -18.30 23.20
C GLU A 123 11.44 -18.95 24.59
N GLN A 124 12.67 -19.24 25.01
CA GLN A 124 12.94 -19.76 26.35
C GLN A 124 12.49 -18.79 27.44
N GLN A 125 12.75 -17.48 27.29
CA GLN A 125 12.27 -16.47 28.23
C GLN A 125 10.74 -16.35 28.25
N LEU A 126 10.08 -16.52 27.10
CA LEU A 126 8.62 -16.52 27.01
C LEU A 126 8.00 -17.72 27.74
N SER A 127 8.68 -18.88 27.78
CA SER A 127 8.16 -20.08 28.47
C SER A 127 8.03 -19.93 29.99
N GLU A 128 8.63 -18.91 30.58
CA GLU A 128 8.45 -18.54 31.99
C GLU A 128 7.05 -17.98 32.26
N TYR A 129 6.35 -17.50 31.23
CA TYR A 129 5.05 -16.82 31.34
C TYR A 129 3.86 -17.67 30.90
N GLY A 130 4.07 -18.71 30.08
CA GLY A 130 3.00 -19.58 29.58
C GLY A 130 3.52 -20.65 28.61
N ALA A 131 2.67 -21.61 28.23
CA ALA A 131 3.04 -22.67 27.29
C ALA A 131 3.27 -22.10 25.89
N VAL A 132 4.47 -22.27 25.33
CA VAL A 132 4.83 -21.67 24.04
C VAL A 132 4.50 -22.60 22.87
N SER A 133 3.93 -22.04 21.81
CA SER A 133 3.76 -22.68 20.50
C SER A 133 4.21 -21.71 19.42
N ARG A 134 4.84 -22.22 18.36
CA ARG A 134 5.38 -21.38 17.29
C ARG A 134 4.74 -21.69 15.94
N PHE A 135 4.22 -20.66 15.27
CA PHE A 135 3.85 -20.70 13.87
C PHE A 135 5.00 -20.13 13.04
N GLN A 136 5.58 -20.96 12.16
CA GLN A 136 6.70 -20.57 11.32
C GLN A 136 6.67 -21.34 10.00
N GLY A 137 7.18 -20.70 8.96
CA GLY A 137 7.55 -21.31 7.69
C GLY A 137 8.94 -20.85 7.25
N VAL A 138 9.41 -21.35 6.11
CA VAL A 138 10.70 -20.90 5.54
C VAL A 138 10.64 -19.45 5.07
N ASN A 139 9.43 -18.97 4.76
CA ASN A 139 9.15 -17.60 4.36
C ASN A 139 7.77 -17.15 4.89
N ARG A 140 7.48 -15.87 4.69
CA ARG A 140 6.22 -15.21 5.10
C ARG A 140 4.94 -15.89 4.61
N TYR A 141 4.97 -16.49 3.43
CA TYR A 141 3.81 -17.15 2.82
C TYR A 141 3.52 -18.48 3.52
N GLU A 142 4.57 -19.23 3.85
CA GLU A 142 4.46 -20.46 4.63
C GLU A 142 4.11 -20.17 6.09
N THR A 143 4.65 -19.11 6.70
CA THR A 143 4.24 -18.67 8.04
C THR A 143 2.74 -18.34 8.06
N ALA A 144 2.25 -17.57 7.09
CA ALA A 144 0.82 -17.26 6.97
C ALA A 144 -0.05 -18.52 6.82
N ALA A 145 0.37 -19.49 6.01
CA ALA A 145 -0.30 -20.78 5.88
C ALA A 145 -0.26 -21.61 7.17
N ALA A 146 0.86 -21.58 7.92
CA ALA A 146 1.00 -22.27 9.19
C ALA A 146 0.07 -21.69 10.27
N ILE A 147 -0.04 -20.36 10.36
CA ILE A 147 -1.02 -19.68 11.24
C ILE A 147 -2.43 -20.11 10.86
N SER A 148 -2.77 -20.03 9.57
CA SER A 148 -4.09 -20.40 9.06
C SER A 148 -4.46 -21.84 9.42
N LYS A 149 -3.57 -22.79 9.20
CA LYS A 149 -3.77 -24.20 9.55
C LYS A 149 -3.91 -24.45 11.05
N GLY A 150 -3.22 -23.65 11.87
CA GLY A 150 -3.28 -23.76 13.33
C GLY A 150 -4.55 -23.20 13.96
N MET A 151 -5.22 -22.28 13.27
CA MET A 151 -6.34 -21.49 13.83
C MET A 151 -7.68 -21.74 13.12
N TRP A 152 -7.67 -22.22 11.88
CA TRP A 152 -8.88 -22.53 11.12
C TRP A 152 -8.83 -23.95 10.55
N GLU A 153 -9.77 -24.80 10.96
CA GLU A 153 -10.00 -26.07 10.28
C GLU A 153 -10.57 -25.86 8.86
N SER A 154 -11.44 -24.86 8.71
CA SER A 154 -12.00 -24.40 7.43
C SER A 154 -12.36 -22.91 7.52
N ALA A 155 -12.51 -22.24 6.37
CA ALA A 155 -12.94 -20.84 6.32
C ALA A 155 -13.75 -20.59 5.04
N SER A 156 -14.96 -20.03 5.17
CA SER A 156 -15.79 -19.64 4.02
C SER A 156 -15.23 -18.43 3.26
N THR A 157 -14.50 -17.57 3.99
CA THR A 157 -13.85 -16.38 3.45
C THR A 157 -12.36 -16.44 3.71
N VAL A 158 -11.56 -16.01 2.74
CA VAL A 158 -10.12 -15.78 2.90
C VAL A 158 -9.79 -14.36 2.49
N VAL A 159 -8.92 -13.71 3.25
CA VAL A 159 -8.34 -12.42 2.87
C VAL A 159 -6.93 -12.67 2.34
N LEU A 160 -6.62 -12.15 1.16
CA LEU A 160 -5.31 -12.28 0.53
C LEU A 160 -4.70 -10.88 0.35
N ALA A 161 -3.51 -10.67 0.90
CA ALA A 161 -2.76 -9.42 0.77
C ALA A 161 -1.39 -9.65 0.14
N SER A 162 -0.74 -8.57 -0.31
CA SER A 162 0.66 -8.64 -0.73
C SER A 162 1.56 -8.93 0.46
N GLY A 163 2.47 -9.91 0.32
CA GLY A 163 3.54 -10.15 1.27
C GLY A 163 4.77 -9.26 1.06
N THR A 164 4.79 -8.45 -0.02
CA THR A 164 5.90 -7.56 -0.36
C THR A 164 5.58 -6.08 -0.12
N ASP A 165 4.30 -5.71 -0.11
CA ASP A 165 3.83 -4.37 0.28
C ASP A 165 2.89 -4.47 1.49
N PHE A 166 3.33 -3.96 2.64
CA PHE A 166 2.63 -4.11 3.91
C PHE A 166 1.37 -3.26 4.03
N ALA A 167 1.31 -2.14 3.31
CA ALA A 167 0.37 -1.07 3.66
C ALA A 167 -1.08 -1.50 3.40
N ASP A 168 -1.32 -2.28 2.35
CA ASP A 168 -2.64 -2.84 2.04
C ASP A 168 -3.06 -3.94 3.04
N ALA A 169 -2.10 -4.64 3.64
CA ALA A 169 -2.35 -5.70 4.62
C ALA A 169 -2.71 -5.17 6.01
N LEU A 170 -2.17 -4.01 6.41
CA LEU A 170 -2.39 -3.42 7.75
C LEU A 170 -3.86 -3.15 8.05
N SER A 171 -4.58 -2.55 7.11
CA SER A 171 -6.04 -2.33 7.23
C SER A 171 -6.84 -3.60 7.00
N GLY A 172 -6.22 -4.63 6.43
CA GLY A 172 -6.81 -5.94 6.21
C GLY A 172 -6.99 -6.78 7.46
N GLY A 173 -6.18 -6.56 8.49
CA GLY A 173 -6.21 -7.33 9.74
C GLY A 173 -7.60 -7.31 10.40
N PRO A 174 -8.11 -6.13 10.79
CA PRO A 174 -9.46 -6.00 11.34
C PRO A 174 -10.55 -6.44 10.37
N ALA A 175 -10.35 -6.26 9.06
CA ALA A 175 -11.32 -6.67 8.04
C ALA A 175 -11.45 -8.20 7.97
N ALA A 176 -10.34 -8.92 8.02
CA ALA A 176 -10.31 -10.37 8.10
C ALA A 176 -10.92 -10.87 9.42
N ALA A 177 -10.61 -10.21 10.54
CA ALA A 177 -11.22 -10.51 11.84
C ALA A 177 -12.76 -10.32 11.83
N ALA A 178 -13.26 -9.25 11.19
CA ALA A 178 -14.69 -8.95 11.11
C ALA A 178 -15.52 -10.03 10.38
N VAL A 179 -14.88 -10.85 9.55
CA VAL A 179 -15.51 -11.97 8.84
C VAL A 179 -14.95 -13.34 9.27
N ASN A 180 -14.22 -13.39 10.40
CA ASN A 180 -13.55 -14.58 10.91
C ASN A 180 -12.75 -15.35 9.83
N ALA A 181 -11.93 -14.63 9.06
CA ALA A 181 -11.16 -15.18 7.96
C ALA A 181 -9.65 -15.20 8.28
N PRO A 182 -8.91 -16.22 7.83
CA PRO A 182 -7.46 -16.16 7.81
C PRO A 182 -6.99 -15.12 6.79
N MET A 183 -5.87 -14.46 7.12
CA MET A 183 -5.11 -13.66 6.17
C MET A 183 -3.95 -14.46 5.61
N LEU A 184 -4.02 -14.75 4.32
CA LEU A 184 -2.91 -15.33 3.56
C LEU A 184 -2.15 -14.23 2.80
N LEU A 185 -0.94 -14.56 2.37
CA LEU A 185 -0.06 -13.63 1.66
C LEU A 185 0.32 -14.16 0.27
N THR A 186 0.58 -13.25 -0.66
CA THR A 186 1.05 -13.56 -2.03
C THR A 186 2.24 -12.70 -2.45
N GLY A 187 3.01 -13.16 -3.42
CA GLY A 187 4.13 -12.41 -4.01
C GLY A 187 3.77 -11.87 -5.40
N ALA A 188 4.77 -11.76 -6.26
CA ALA A 188 4.56 -11.46 -7.69
C ALA A 188 3.73 -12.56 -8.39
N THR A 189 3.85 -13.80 -7.91
CA THR A 189 3.06 -14.98 -8.26
C THR A 189 2.45 -15.58 -7.00
N LEU A 190 1.40 -16.40 -7.13
CA LEU A 190 0.78 -17.10 -6.01
C LEU A 190 1.69 -18.23 -5.51
N PRO A 191 2.20 -18.18 -4.26
CA PRO A 191 3.07 -19.22 -3.73
C PRO A 191 2.34 -20.57 -3.62
N GLU A 192 3.08 -21.67 -3.73
CA GLU A 192 2.53 -23.02 -3.57
C GLU A 192 1.90 -23.21 -2.17
N SER A 193 2.54 -22.68 -1.12
CA SER A 193 2.01 -22.75 0.25
C SER A 193 0.65 -22.05 0.38
N THR A 194 0.49 -20.89 -0.25
CA THR A 194 -0.77 -20.14 -0.29
C THR A 194 -1.82 -20.89 -1.12
N THR A 195 -1.42 -21.45 -2.26
CA THR A 195 -2.29 -22.25 -3.13
C THR A 195 -2.84 -23.49 -2.41
N ALA A 196 -1.96 -24.25 -1.76
CA ALA A 196 -2.33 -25.44 -0.99
C ALA A 196 -3.28 -25.09 0.16
N GLU A 197 -3.03 -23.97 0.85
CA GLU A 197 -3.88 -23.54 1.96
C GLU A 197 -5.26 -23.06 1.49
N LEU A 198 -5.35 -22.34 0.37
CA LEU A 198 -6.62 -21.99 -0.27
C LEU A 198 -7.43 -23.25 -0.65
N GLN A 199 -6.77 -24.28 -1.19
CA GLN A 199 -7.41 -25.55 -1.53
C GLN A 199 -7.86 -26.35 -0.30
N ARG A 200 -7.12 -26.27 0.81
CA ARG A 200 -7.48 -26.90 2.07
C ARG A 200 -8.70 -26.24 2.70
N LEU A 201 -8.72 -24.90 2.76
CA LEU A 201 -9.80 -24.12 3.36
C LEU A 201 -11.09 -24.18 2.54
N LYS A 202 -10.98 -24.32 1.21
CA LYS A 202 -12.10 -24.34 0.25
C LYS A 202 -13.05 -23.14 0.41
N PRO A 203 -12.54 -21.89 0.37
CA PRO A 203 -13.39 -20.72 0.57
C PRO A 203 -14.40 -20.56 -0.55
N THR A 204 -15.54 -19.95 -0.22
CA THR A 204 -16.54 -19.47 -1.19
C THR A 204 -16.28 -18.04 -1.62
N THR A 205 -15.51 -17.28 -0.83
CA THR A 205 -15.18 -15.88 -1.09
C THR A 205 -13.70 -15.61 -0.81
N VAL A 206 -13.03 -14.89 -1.72
CA VAL A 206 -11.67 -14.40 -1.49
C VAL A 206 -11.64 -12.88 -1.69
N HIS A 207 -11.12 -12.15 -0.70
CA HIS A 207 -10.91 -10.71 -0.78
C HIS A 207 -9.43 -10.41 -1.04
N LEU A 208 -9.12 -9.81 -2.19
CA LEU A 208 -7.80 -9.31 -2.53
C LEU A 208 -7.65 -7.88 -1.99
N LEU A 209 -6.66 -7.65 -1.14
CA LEU A 209 -6.35 -6.33 -0.59
C LEU A 209 -5.20 -5.71 -1.37
N GLY A 210 -5.53 -4.68 -2.15
CA GLY A 210 -4.59 -3.96 -3.00
C GLY A 210 -5.00 -3.93 -4.48
N GLY A 211 -4.54 -2.87 -5.16
CA GLY A 211 -4.70 -2.72 -6.60
C GLY A 211 -3.86 -3.74 -7.40
N THR A 212 -3.93 -3.67 -8.72
CA THR A 212 -3.19 -4.58 -9.61
C THR A 212 -1.67 -4.42 -9.52
N GLY A 213 -1.18 -3.28 -9.03
CA GLY A 213 0.25 -3.07 -8.74
C GLY A 213 0.74 -3.85 -7.51
N ALA A 214 -0.12 -4.14 -6.54
CA ALA A 214 0.23 -4.90 -5.33
C ALA A 214 -0.06 -6.40 -5.49
N ILE A 215 -1.20 -6.74 -6.10
CA ILE A 215 -1.60 -8.12 -6.43
C ILE A 215 -1.98 -8.15 -7.90
N SER A 216 -1.14 -8.75 -8.75
CA SER A 216 -1.34 -8.74 -10.20
C SER A 216 -2.65 -9.41 -10.65
N ALA A 217 -3.08 -9.12 -11.88
CA ALA A 217 -4.21 -9.82 -12.49
C ALA A 217 -3.92 -11.32 -12.71
N ALA A 218 -2.65 -11.69 -12.88
CA ALA A 218 -2.22 -13.08 -12.99
C ALA A 218 -2.43 -13.82 -11.66
N VAL A 219 -2.02 -13.23 -10.53
CA VAL A 219 -2.29 -13.82 -9.20
C VAL A 219 -3.79 -13.98 -8.95
N GLU A 220 -4.60 -12.99 -9.34
CA GLU A 220 -6.06 -13.11 -9.23
C GLU A 220 -6.62 -14.28 -10.07
N ALA A 221 -6.10 -14.50 -11.27
CA ALA A 221 -6.47 -15.65 -12.10
C ALA A 221 -6.04 -16.98 -11.46
N GLU A 222 -4.84 -17.05 -10.87
CA GLU A 222 -4.34 -18.22 -10.13
C GLU A 222 -5.24 -18.54 -8.93
N VAL A 223 -5.66 -17.53 -8.15
CA VAL A 223 -6.61 -17.70 -7.03
C VAL A 223 -7.96 -18.24 -7.52
N LYS A 224 -8.49 -17.71 -8.63
CA LYS A 224 -9.73 -18.21 -9.26
C LYS A 224 -9.59 -19.62 -9.81
N SER A 225 -8.40 -20.03 -10.23
CA SER A 225 -8.13 -21.39 -10.70
C SER A 225 -7.94 -22.37 -9.54
N ALA A 226 -7.33 -21.93 -8.44
CA ALA A 226 -7.07 -22.75 -7.26
C ALA A 226 -8.33 -22.98 -6.42
N THR A 227 -9.33 -22.10 -6.54
CA THR A 227 -10.57 -22.12 -5.75
C THR A 227 -11.80 -22.09 -6.65
N LYS A 228 -12.99 -22.29 -6.09
CA LYS A 228 -14.27 -21.97 -6.76
C LYS A 228 -14.89 -20.68 -6.18
N ALA A 229 -14.07 -19.85 -5.55
CA ALA A 229 -14.53 -18.70 -4.79
C ALA A 229 -14.91 -17.53 -5.71
N THR A 230 -15.82 -16.70 -5.24
CA THR A 230 -16.01 -15.36 -5.79
C THR A 230 -14.88 -14.46 -5.29
N VAL A 231 -14.16 -13.82 -6.20
CA VAL A 231 -13.01 -12.97 -5.86
C VAL A 231 -13.39 -11.50 -5.96
N HIS A 232 -13.19 -10.76 -4.87
CA HIS A 232 -13.39 -9.31 -4.81
C HIS A 232 -12.08 -8.61 -4.55
N ARG A 233 -11.81 -7.52 -5.26
CA ARG A 233 -10.59 -6.73 -5.09
C ARG A 233 -10.90 -5.37 -4.48
N HIS A 234 -10.13 -5.01 -3.46
CA HIS A 234 -10.25 -3.76 -2.72
C HIS A 234 -8.93 -3.01 -2.77
N GLY A 235 -8.82 -2.00 -3.63
CA GLY A 235 -7.59 -1.23 -3.80
C GLY A 235 -7.86 0.20 -4.24
N GLY A 236 -7.04 1.13 -3.76
CA GLY A 236 -7.04 2.53 -4.17
C GLY A 236 -5.78 2.92 -4.93
N LYS A 237 -5.63 4.20 -5.26
CA LYS A 237 -4.41 4.72 -5.94
C LYS A 237 -3.17 4.71 -5.05
N ASN A 238 -3.38 4.65 -3.74
CA ASN A 238 -2.35 4.62 -2.70
C ASN A 238 -2.89 3.89 -1.46
N ARG A 239 -2.01 3.61 -0.50
CA ARG A 239 -2.32 2.91 0.75
C ARG A 239 -3.47 3.52 1.57
N PHE A 240 -3.63 4.84 1.53
CA PHE A 240 -4.70 5.53 2.25
C PHE A 240 -6.05 5.27 1.59
N GLU A 241 -6.12 5.40 0.26
CA GLU A 241 -7.32 5.05 -0.50
C GLU A 241 -7.65 3.56 -0.41
N THR A 242 -6.65 2.66 -0.41
CA THR A 242 -6.88 1.23 -0.16
C THR A 242 -7.48 1.01 1.23
N SER A 243 -6.92 1.62 2.29
CA SER A 243 -7.48 1.49 3.65
C SER A 243 -8.93 1.98 3.75
N ALA A 244 -9.28 3.06 3.04
CA ALA A 244 -10.65 3.54 2.96
C ALA A 244 -11.56 2.58 2.18
N ALA A 245 -11.09 2.01 1.08
CA ALA A 245 -11.84 1.04 0.29
C ALA A 245 -12.14 -0.24 1.09
N ILE A 246 -11.15 -0.74 1.84
CA ILE A 246 -11.31 -1.87 2.76
C ILE A 246 -12.36 -1.52 3.81
N ALA A 247 -12.23 -0.39 4.50
CA ALA A 247 -13.21 0.01 5.52
C ALA A 247 -14.65 0.07 4.97
N LYS A 248 -14.85 0.68 3.79
CA LYS A 248 -16.17 0.76 3.14
C LYS A 248 -16.78 -0.58 2.79
N MET A 249 -15.95 -1.57 2.45
CA MET A 249 -16.44 -2.90 2.09
C MET A 249 -16.98 -3.64 3.31
N PHE A 250 -16.22 -3.63 4.41
CA PHE A 250 -16.51 -4.47 5.58
C PHE A 250 -17.39 -3.76 6.62
N TRP A 251 -17.50 -2.43 6.55
CA TRP A 251 -18.33 -1.63 7.46
C TRP A 251 -19.26 -0.68 6.71
N THR A 252 -20.55 -0.80 6.95
CA THR A 252 -21.55 0.19 6.50
C THR A 252 -21.58 1.41 7.41
N THR A 253 -21.32 1.19 8.71
CA THR A 253 -21.13 2.22 9.73
C THR A 253 -20.00 1.79 10.67
N ALA A 254 -19.32 2.75 11.28
CA ALA A 254 -18.26 2.48 12.24
C ALA A 254 -18.35 3.47 13.42
N PRO A 255 -19.07 3.13 14.51
CA PRO A 255 -19.14 3.96 15.71
C PRO A 255 -17.75 4.22 16.33
N THR A 256 -16.82 3.29 16.12
CA THR A 256 -15.41 3.40 16.50
C THR A 256 -14.53 3.34 15.24
N MET A 257 -13.49 4.17 15.18
CA MET A 257 -12.46 4.11 14.13
C MET A 257 -11.06 4.17 14.73
N PHE A 258 -10.18 3.30 14.27
CA PHE A 258 -8.76 3.29 14.65
C PHE A 258 -7.92 3.95 13.55
N PHE A 259 -6.96 4.77 13.96
CA PHE A 259 -6.01 5.45 13.07
C PHE A 259 -4.61 4.93 13.34
N ALA A 260 -3.92 4.49 12.29
CA ALA A 260 -2.50 4.16 12.32
C ALA A 260 -1.76 4.97 11.25
N THR A 261 -0.43 5.07 11.36
CA THR A 261 0.38 5.71 10.31
C THR A 261 0.40 4.84 9.07
N GLY A 262 0.36 5.46 7.89
CA GLY A 262 0.61 4.75 6.64
C GLY A 262 2.09 4.44 6.38
N LEU A 263 3.02 4.90 7.23
CA LEU A 263 4.45 4.91 6.94
C LEU A 263 5.26 3.80 7.64
N ASP A 264 4.72 3.24 8.73
CA ASP A 264 5.31 2.13 9.48
C ASP A 264 4.19 1.18 9.95
N TYR A 265 4.52 -0.05 10.33
CA TYR A 265 3.56 -1.14 10.57
C TYR A 265 3.27 -1.57 12.02
N PRO A 266 4.19 -1.44 13.02
CA PRO A 266 4.09 -2.23 14.24
C PRO A 266 2.87 -1.85 15.11
N ASP A 267 2.51 -0.57 15.13
CA ASP A 267 1.37 -0.08 15.92
C ASP A 267 0.02 -0.59 15.35
N ALA A 268 -0.10 -0.69 14.02
CA ALA A 268 -1.31 -1.20 13.36
C ALA A 268 -1.49 -2.71 13.57
N VAL A 269 -0.40 -3.48 13.57
CA VAL A 269 -0.45 -4.92 13.85
C VAL A 269 -0.91 -5.18 15.28
N ALA A 270 -0.28 -4.54 16.27
CA ALA A 270 -0.69 -4.67 17.67
C ALA A 270 -2.12 -4.15 17.92
N GLY A 271 -2.56 -3.16 17.13
CA GLY A 271 -3.92 -2.63 17.16
C GLY A 271 -4.99 -3.53 16.57
N THR A 272 -4.65 -4.58 15.81
CA THR A 272 -5.65 -5.39 15.10
C THR A 272 -6.64 -6.09 16.05
N PRO A 273 -6.19 -6.81 17.09
CA PRO A 273 -7.12 -7.38 18.08
C PRO A 273 -7.94 -6.31 18.79
N ALA A 274 -7.34 -5.18 19.18
CA ALA A 274 -8.06 -4.08 19.81
C ALA A 274 -9.15 -3.48 18.90
N ALA A 275 -8.89 -3.35 17.59
CA ALA A 275 -9.88 -2.90 16.62
C ALA A 275 -11.00 -3.93 16.44
N ALA A 276 -10.68 -5.22 16.42
CA ALA A 276 -11.66 -6.30 16.34
C ALA A 276 -12.60 -6.33 17.56
N VAL A 277 -12.08 -6.16 18.78
CA VAL A 277 -12.86 -6.02 20.02
C VAL A 277 -13.89 -4.89 19.94
N ASN A 278 -13.56 -3.83 19.19
CA ASN A 278 -14.43 -2.67 19.01
C ASN A 278 -15.30 -2.76 17.73
N GLY A 279 -15.22 -3.87 16.98
CA GLY A 279 -15.89 -4.02 15.69
C GLY A 279 -15.53 -2.91 14.70
N ALA A 280 -14.28 -2.43 14.71
CA ALA A 280 -13.85 -1.19 14.10
C ALA A 280 -12.81 -1.38 12.98
N PRO A 281 -12.83 -0.54 11.93
CA PRO A 281 -11.74 -0.50 10.95
C PRO A 281 -10.48 0.17 11.53
N ILE A 282 -9.31 -0.29 11.07
CA ILE A 282 -8.05 0.49 11.13
C ILE A 282 -7.86 1.19 9.78
N VAL A 283 -7.86 2.52 9.79
CA VAL A 283 -7.58 3.35 8.63
C VAL A 283 -6.19 4.00 8.75
N LEU A 284 -5.52 4.18 7.62
CA LEU A 284 -4.18 4.74 7.57
C LEU A 284 -4.25 6.26 7.42
N THR A 285 -3.35 6.98 8.08
CA THR A 285 -3.25 8.44 7.98
C THR A 285 -1.81 8.93 7.87
N GLU A 286 -1.65 10.18 7.48
CA GLU A 286 -0.35 10.87 7.49
C GLU A 286 -0.05 11.42 8.88
N LYS A 287 1.22 11.76 9.12
CA LYS A 287 1.65 12.30 10.42
C LYS A 287 0.90 13.56 10.80
N THR A 288 0.73 14.51 9.88
CA THR A 288 0.25 15.87 10.17
C THR A 288 -1.12 16.19 9.60
N CYS A 289 -1.70 15.31 8.78
CA CYS A 289 -3.03 15.51 8.22
C CYS A 289 -3.69 14.18 7.85
N MET A 290 -5.00 14.20 7.63
CA MET A 290 -5.80 13.05 7.25
C MET A 290 -6.03 13.05 5.73
N PRO A 291 -5.60 12.05 4.96
CA PRO A 291 -5.80 12.03 3.51
C PRO A 291 -7.27 12.21 3.13
N PRO A 292 -7.61 12.88 2.00
CA PRO A 292 -8.99 13.23 1.67
C PRO A 292 -9.95 12.04 1.69
N ALA A 293 -9.52 10.86 1.22
CA ALA A 293 -10.33 9.64 1.24
C ALA A 293 -10.71 9.20 2.67
N ILE A 294 -9.78 9.35 3.63
CA ILE A 294 -10.00 9.05 5.04
C ILE A 294 -10.90 10.11 5.69
N GLY A 295 -10.71 11.39 5.33
CA GLY A 295 -11.56 12.47 5.83
C GLY A 295 -13.01 12.35 5.39
N ALA A 296 -13.23 12.00 4.12
CA ALA A 296 -14.56 11.69 3.61
C ALA A 296 -15.17 10.48 4.33
N LEU A 297 -14.39 9.42 4.55
CA LEU A 297 -14.83 8.23 5.28
C LEU A 297 -15.22 8.54 6.74
N LYS A 298 -14.35 9.24 7.47
CA LYS A 298 -14.61 9.66 8.86
C LYS A 298 -15.87 10.54 8.96
N SER A 299 -16.09 11.41 7.97
CA SER A 299 -17.29 12.24 7.92
C SER A 299 -18.55 11.41 7.65
N ALA A 300 -18.46 10.42 6.75
CA ALA A 300 -19.58 9.54 6.42
C ALA A 300 -19.97 8.62 7.58
N TYR A 301 -19.00 8.07 8.31
CA TYR A 301 -19.26 7.21 9.47
C TYR A 301 -19.62 7.97 10.75
N ALA A 302 -19.14 9.21 10.88
CA ALA A 302 -19.31 10.04 12.07
C ALA A 302 -19.04 9.26 13.39
N PRO A 303 -17.82 8.69 13.56
CA PRO A 303 -17.52 7.85 14.71
C PRO A 303 -17.65 8.63 16.02
N ARG A 304 -18.24 7.98 17.04
CA ARG A 304 -18.30 8.49 18.42
C ARG A 304 -16.98 8.27 19.15
N THR A 305 -16.22 7.25 18.73
CA THR A 305 -14.94 6.89 19.31
C THR A 305 -13.83 6.91 18.25
N VAL A 306 -12.74 7.59 18.55
CA VAL A 306 -11.55 7.64 17.70
C VAL A 306 -10.34 7.17 18.50
N ALA A 307 -9.74 6.06 18.08
CA ALA A 307 -8.51 5.54 18.66
C ALA A 307 -7.31 5.90 17.76
N VAL A 308 -6.23 6.42 18.33
CA VAL A 308 -4.99 6.72 17.61
C VAL A 308 -3.89 5.79 18.11
N LEU A 309 -3.37 4.95 17.21
CA LEU A 309 -2.30 4.00 17.46
C LEU A 309 -0.96 4.69 17.21
N GLY A 310 -0.17 4.86 18.27
CA GLY A 310 1.15 5.49 18.21
C GLY A 310 1.22 6.92 18.77
N GLY A 311 2.44 7.32 19.11
CA GLY A 311 2.73 8.61 19.74
C GLY A 311 2.59 9.81 18.80
N LYS A 312 2.63 11.02 19.36
CA LYS A 312 2.53 12.29 18.57
C LYS A 312 3.66 12.47 17.55
N GLY A 313 4.80 11.84 17.76
CA GLY A 313 5.91 11.83 16.82
C GLY A 313 5.60 11.07 15.52
N VAL A 314 4.66 10.12 15.57
CA VAL A 314 4.22 9.28 14.44
C VAL A 314 2.92 9.80 13.84
N ILE A 315 1.93 10.16 14.69
CA ILE A 315 0.65 10.79 14.28
C ILE A 315 0.39 11.98 15.19
N ALA A 316 0.60 13.19 14.68
CA ALA A 316 0.24 14.43 15.36
C ALA A 316 -1.29 14.54 15.50
N ASP A 317 -1.78 15.41 16.39
CA ASP A 317 -3.22 15.56 16.62
C ASP A 317 -3.96 16.03 15.35
N SER A 318 -3.29 16.80 14.48
CA SER A 318 -3.82 17.21 13.18
C SER A 318 -3.97 16.04 12.19
N GLY A 319 -3.18 14.97 12.33
CA GLY A 319 -3.25 13.74 11.52
C GLY A 319 -4.58 12.99 11.60
N VAL A 320 -5.42 13.28 12.59
CA VAL A 320 -6.77 12.69 12.74
C VAL A 320 -7.90 13.73 12.81
N LYS A 321 -7.56 15.01 12.71
CA LYS A 321 -8.50 16.14 12.85
C LYS A 321 -8.64 16.97 11.58
N SER A 322 -7.54 17.18 10.87
CA SER A 322 -7.48 18.09 9.71
C SER A 322 -7.25 17.27 8.45
N THR A 323 -8.09 17.45 7.44
CA THR A 323 -7.85 16.81 6.14
C THR A 323 -6.61 17.42 5.50
N CYS A 324 -5.77 16.58 4.89
CA CYS A 324 -4.70 17.06 4.03
C CYS A 324 -5.32 17.90 2.94
N THR A 325 -4.78 19.10 2.71
CA THR A 325 -5.01 19.79 1.46
C THR A 325 -4.46 18.85 0.39
N PRO A 326 -5.28 18.39 -0.58
CA PRO A 326 -4.77 17.59 -1.67
C PRO A 326 -3.58 18.33 -2.27
N PRO A 327 -2.45 17.66 -2.55
CA PRO A 327 -1.50 18.22 -3.49
C PRO A 327 -2.30 18.65 -4.73
N PRO A 328 -1.99 19.80 -5.36
CA PRO A 328 -2.55 20.08 -6.68
C PRO A 328 -2.34 18.83 -7.55
N THR A 329 -3.43 18.37 -8.18
CA THR A 329 -3.50 17.13 -8.96
C THR A 329 -2.23 16.95 -9.80
N PRO A 330 -1.61 15.74 -9.87
CA PRO A 330 -0.33 15.57 -10.54
C PRO A 330 -0.28 16.25 -11.91
N GLY A 331 0.55 17.28 -12.02
CA GLY A 331 1.06 17.82 -13.28
C GLY A 331 0.11 18.59 -14.18
N SER A 332 -1.16 18.83 -13.83
CA SER A 332 -2.10 19.51 -14.76
C SER A 332 -2.23 21.00 -14.45
N TYR A 333 -1.75 21.83 -15.36
CA TYR A 333 -1.77 23.29 -15.31
C TYR A 333 -2.57 23.82 -16.50
N SER A 334 -3.24 24.94 -16.32
CA SER A 334 -3.97 25.59 -17.39
C SER A 334 -4.08 27.08 -17.11
N GLY A 335 -4.04 27.88 -18.16
CA GLY A 335 -4.18 29.32 -18.10
C GLY A 335 -4.54 29.89 -19.45
N SER A 336 -4.42 31.22 -19.59
CA SER A 336 -4.60 31.93 -20.84
C SER A 336 -3.73 33.18 -20.80
N GLY A 337 -3.09 33.51 -21.92
CA GLY A 337 -2.09 34.58 -21.92
C GLY A 337 -0.77 34.14 -21.28
N ASP A 338 0.13 35.10 -21.10
CA ASP A 338 1.43 34.90 -20.45
C ASP A 338 1.28 34.50 -18.98
N ASP A 339 2.12 33.58 -18.49
CA ASP A 339 2.11 33.13 -17.09
C ASP A 339 3.46 32.51 -16.68
N VAL A 340 3.68 32.37 -15.37
CA VAL A 340 4.78 31.57 -14.81
C VAL A 340 4.22 30.60 -13.78
N VAL A 341 4.32 29.30 -14.05
CA VAL A 341 3.74 28.26 -13.20
C VAL A 341 4.80 27.37 -12.57
N SER A 342 4.74 27.21 -11.24
CA SER A 342 5.52 26.17 -10.53
C SER A 342 4.94 24.79 -10.84
N ILE A 343 5.78 23.85 -11.23
CA ILE A 343 5.36 22.50 -11.61
C ILE A 343 5.83 21.42 -10.63
N THR A 344 5.06 20.34 -10.55
CA THR A 344 5.35 19.17 -9.72
C THR A 344 5.48 17.96 -10.63
N LYS A 345 6.62 17.28 -10.55
CA LYS A 345 6.92 16.09 -11.34
C LYS A 345 6.53 14.82 -10.56
N PRO A 346 5.88 13.82 -11.20
CA PRO A 346 5.41 12.61 -10.51
C PRO A 346 6.49 11.78 -9.81
N GLY A 347 7.75 11.90 -10.20
CA GLY A 347 8.89 11.22 -9.57
C GLY A 347 9.60 12.03 -8.46
N GLY A 348 9.09 13.21 -8.10
CA GLY A 348 9.76 14.15 -7.20
C GLY A 348 10.51 15.26 -7.95
N ALA A 349 11.06 16.21 -7.19
CA ALA A 349 11.63 17.45 -7.74
C ALA A 349 12.82 17.20 -8.69
N THR A 350 13.63 16.17 -8.43
CA THR A 350 14.83 15.82 -9.20
C THR A 350 14.57 14.80 -10.30
N ALA A 351 13.33 14.35 -10.50
CA ALA A 351 13.00 13.43 -11.57
C ALA A 351 12.81 14.19 -12.88
N PHE A 352 13.20 13.61 -14.02
CA PHE A 352 12.73 14.06 -15.32
C PHE A 352 11.30 13.56 -15.59
N ALA A 353 10.61 14.20 -16.53
CA ALA A 353 9.22 13.92 -16.87
C ALA A 353 8.95 14.14 -18.36
N ILE A 354 7.70 13.95 -18.76
CA ILE A 354 7.20 14.41 -20.07
C ILE A 354 5.99 15.32 -19.83
N ALA A 355 5.73 16.26 -20.72
CA ALA A 355 4.59 17.16 -20.66
C ALA A 355 3.77 17.07 -21.93
N THR A 356 2.47 16.80 -21.83
CA THR A 356 1.54 17.04 -22.95
C THR A 356 1.04 18.47 -22.83
N ILE A 357 1.29 19.28 -23.86
CA ILE A 357 0.99 20.72 -23.87
C ILE A 357 0.01 21.02 -25.00
N THR A 358 -0.99 21.86 -24.72
CA THR A 358 -1.89 22.40 -25.74
C THR A 358 -1.97 23.92 -25.65
N HIS A 359 -2.16 24.57 -26.79
CA HIS A 359 -2.47 26.00 -26.90
C HIS A 359 -3.48 26.20 -28.02
N ARG A 360 -4.40 27.16 -27.83
CA ARG A 360 -5.27 27.65 -28.90
C ARG A 360 -5.11 29.15 -29.04
N GLY A 361 -4.64 29.62 -30.18
CA GLY A 361 -4.31 31.02 -30.40
C GLY A 361 -3.76 31.30 -31.79
N SER A 362 -3.24 32.51 -32.00
CA SER A 362 -2.82 32.99 -33.32
C SER A 362 -1.42 33.61 -33.34
N SER A 363 -0.83 33.83 -32.17
CA SER A 363 0.46 34.51 -32.00
C SER A 363 1.50 33.52 -31.45
N ASN A 364 2.66 34.03 -31.04
CA ASN A 364 3.72 33.21 -30.47
C ASN A 364 3.22 32.47 -29.22
N PHE A 365 3.43 31.15 -29.21
CA PHE A 365 3.28 30.28 -28.06
C PHE A 365 4.64 29.71 -27.67
N ILE A 366 5.15 30.17 -26.53
CA ILE A 366 6.48 29.82 -26.04
C ILE A 366 6.35 29.20 -24.66
N VAL A 367 7.00 28.06 -24.43
CA VAL A 367 7.12 27.44 -23.11
C VAL A 367 8.59 27.21 -22.81
N LYS A 368 9.10 27.88 -21.77
CA LYS A 368 10.47 27.69 -21.27
C LYS A 368 10.46 26.93 -19.96
N GLY A 369 11.39 26.00 -19.80
CA GLY A 369 11.70 25.38 -18.53
C GLY A 369 12.64 26.26 -17.70
N ILE A 370 12.28 26.49 -16.44
CA ILE A 370 13.01 27.34 -15.50
C ILE A 370 13.33 26.53 -14.24
N ASP A 371 14.52 26.69 -13.67
CA ASP A 371 14.94 25.98 -12.46
C ASP A 371 14.39 26.63 -11.17
N ASN A 372 14.84 26.16 -10.00
CA ASN A 372 14.42 26.68 -8.70
C ASN A 372 15.17 27.95 -8.27
N GLN A 373 16.20 28.37 -9.01
CA GLN A 373 16.85 29.68 -8.90
C GLN A 373 16.18 30.73 -9.80
N MET A 374 15.15 30.35 -10.56
CA MET A 374 14.51 31.18 -11.59
C MET A 374 15.42 31.44 -12.81
N GLU A 375 16.38 30.56 -13.07
CA GLU A 375 17.26 30.61 -14.24
C GLU A 375 16.73 29.74 -15.38
N TRP A 376 17.06 30.13 -16.60
CA TRP A 376 16.63 29.42 -17.80
C TRP A 376 17.33 28.06 -17.94
N VAL A 377 16.56 27.01 -18.20
CA VAL A 377 17.04 25.64 -18.39
C VAL A 377 16.89 25.20 -19.85
N ASP A 378 15.65 25.23 -20.36
CA ASP A 378 15.33 24.70 -21.71
C ASP A 378 14.24 25.53 -22.40
N LEU A 379 14.27 25.53 -23.74
CA LEU A 379 13.19 26.00 -24.59
C LEU A 379 12.40 24.79 -25.11
N MET A 380 11.29 24.52 -24.43
CA MET A 380 10.47 23.32 -24.62
C MET A 380 9.51 23.45 -25.81
N VAL A 381 8.88 24.62 -25.98
CA VAL A 381 7.96 24.92 -27.10
C VAL A 381 8.24 26.32 -27.63
N ASN A 382 8.24 26.50 -28.95
CA ASN A 382 8.37 27.79 -29.61
C ASN A 382 7.66 27.76 -30.97
N GLU A 383 6.36 28.05 -30.97
CA GLU A 383 5.49 27.91 -32.14
C GLU A 383 4.63 29.16 -32.35
N ILE A 384 3.97 29.25 -33.52
CA ILE A 384 3.01 30.31 -33.81
C ILE A 384 1.62 29.68 -34.01
N GLY A 385 0.65 30.14 -33.23
CA GLY A 385 -0.75 29.70 -33.32
C GLY A 385 -1.09 28.52 -32.42
N ASP A 386 -1.99 27.66 -32.89
CA ASP A 386 -2.41 26.46 -32.16
C ASP A 386 -1.25 25.47 -31.99
N TYR A 387 -1.16 24.86 -30.80
CA TYR A 387 -0.15 23.84 -30.51
C TYR A 387 -0.77 22.63 -29.82
N THR A 388 -0.29 21.44 -30.17
CA THR A 388 -0.53 20.20 -29.41
C THR A 388 0.66 19.29 -29.61
N GLY A 389 1.37 18.98 -28.53
CA GLY A 389 2.58 18.16 -28.58
C GLY A 389 2.88 17.51 -27.24
N THR A 390 3.83 16.57 -27.25
CA THR A 390 4.43 16.03 -26.02
C THR A 390 5.91 16.30 -26.02
N VAL A 391 6.40 16.96 -24.97
CA VAL A 391 7.80 17.39 -24.84
C VAL A 391 8.46 16.76 -23.61
N PHE A 392 9.78 16.68 -23.63
CA PHE A 392 10.57 16.25 -22.47
C PHE A 392 10.63 17.36 -21.41
N VAL A 393 10.73 16.98 -20.15
CA VAL A 393 10.89 17.91 -19.02
C VAL A 393 12.10 17.48 -18.22
N GLU A 394 13.15 18.29 -18.24
CA GLU A 394 14.41 17.96 -17.59
C GLU A 394 14.29 17.85 -16.05
N SER A 395 15.26 17.19 -15.43
CA SER A 395 15.34 17.00 -13.97
C SER A 395 15.38 18.32 -13.20
N ASP A 396 15.91 19.37 -13.82
CA ASP A 396 16.18 20.64 -13.14
C ASP A 396 15.05 21.66 -13.35
N VAL A 397 14.14 21.40 -14.31
CA VAL A 397 12.95 22.22 -14.52
C VAL A 397 11.99 22.08 -13.35
N THR A 398 11.69 23.21 -12.71
CA THR A 398 10.73 23.33 -11.58
C THR A 398 9.62 24.35 -11.84
N HIS A 399 9.80 25.23 -12.83
CA HIS A 399 8.80 26.20 -13.27
C HIS A 399 8.69 26.20 -14.80
N LEU A 400 7.56 26.66 -15.32
CA LEU A 400 7.37 26.96 -16.73
C LEU A 400 7.06 28.45 -16.89
N GLU A 401 7.83 29.14 -17.72
CA GLU A 401 7.50 30.49 -18.21
C GLU A 401 6.79 30.35 -19.55
N ILE A 402 5.55 30.84 -19.63
CA ILE A 402 4.65 30.68 -20.76
C ILE A 402 4.38 32.05 -21.38
N THR A 403 4.56 32.16 -22.69
CA THR A 403 4.10 33.29 -23.51
C THR A 403 2.98 32.79 -24.41
N ALA A 404 1.80 33.43 -24.39
CA ALA A 404 0.63 32.97 -25.15
C ALA A 404 -0.35 34.12 -25.45
N ASP A 405 -1.15 33.99 -26.51
CA ASP A 405 -2.28 34.91 -26.79
C ASP A 405 -3.65 34.28 -26.51
N GLY A 406 -3.70 33.00 -26.14
CA GLY A 406 -4.93 32.28 -25.85
C GLY A 406 -4.78 31.21 -24.76
N PRO A 407 -5.81 30.35 -24.59
CA PRO A 407 -5.81 29.34 -23.54
C PRO A 407 -4.80 28.22 -23.82
N TRP A 408 -4.15 27.76 -22.77
CA TRP A 408 -3.18 26.67 -22.80
C TRP A 408 -3.42 25.66 -21.67
N THR A 409 -2.97 24.43 -21.88
CA THR A 409 -2.89 23.39 -20.85
C THR A 409 -1.53 22.70 -20.88
N VAL A 410 -1.05 22.28 -19.71
CA VAL A 410 0.17 21.49 -19.53
C VAL A 410 -0.17 20.31 -18.64
N HIS A 411 0.18 19.10 -19.05
CA HIS A 411 0.01 17.87 -18.27
C HIS A 411 1.34 17.15 -18.10
N ILE A 412 2.00 17.34 -16.95
CA ILE A 412 3.23 16.66 -16.56
C ILE A 412 2.92 15.21 -16.18
N LYS A 413 3.59 14.27 -16.82
CA LYS A 413 3.39 12.82 -16.71
C LYS A 413 4.72 12.11 -16.45
N THR A 414 4.65 10.88 -15.95
CA THR A 414 5.83 10.01 -15.89
C THR A 414 6.32 9.67 -17.30
N PRO A 415 7.63 9.51 -17.52
CA PRO A 415 8.16 9.08 -18.82
C PRO A 415 7.61 7.73 -19.30
N SER A 416 7.18 6.88 -18.36
CA SER A 416 6.51 5.60 -18.69
C SER A 416 5.21 5.76 -19.48
N ALA A 417 4.59 6.96 -19.48
CA ALA A 417 3.38 7.27 -20.21
C ALA A 417 3.61 7.62 -21.69
N ALA A 418 4.86 7.80 -22.12
CA ALA A 418 5.20 8.00 -23.53
C ALA A 418 4.84 6.75 -24.36
N ARG A 419 4.49 6.97 -25.64
CA ARG A 419 4.07 5.88 -26.54
C ARG A 419 5.26 5.00 -26.90
N ALA A 420 5.09 3.68 -26.89
CA ALA A 420 6.15 2.76 -27.29
C ALA A 420 6.30 2.68 -28.82
N VAL A 421 7.54 2.63 -29.32
CA VAL A 421 7.82 2.59 -30.77
C VAL A 421 7.47 1.25 -31.42
N GLY A 422 7.42 0.12 -30.70
CA GLY A 422 7.01 -1.17 -31.28
C GLY A 422 7.77 -1.55 -32.57
N SER A 423 7.06 -1.86 -33.66
CA SER A 423 7.62 -2.06 -35.01
C SER A 423 7.80 -0.75 -35.80
N GLY A 424 7.28 0.35 -35.29
CA GLY A 424 7.31 1.67 -35.89
C GLY A 424 6.33 2.62 -35.21
N ALA A 425 6.58 3.92 -35.35
CA ALA A 425 5.74 4.98 -34.81
C ALA A 425 5.48 6.05 -35.87
N SER A 426 4.38 6.78 -35.71
CA SER A 426 4.11 7.99 -36.50
C SER A 426 3.45 9.03 -35.62
N GLY A 427 3.56 10.29 -36.05
CA GLY A 427 3.00 11.43 -35.35
C GLY A 427 3.00 12.67 -36.22
N GLN A 428 2.55 13.77 -35.63
CA GLN A 428 2.55 15.11 -36.18
C GLN A 428 2.97 16.05 -35.06
N GLY A 429 3.90 16.97 -35.34
CA GLY A 429 4.43 17.86 -34.30
C GLY A 429 5.41 17.16 -33.36
N ASP A 430 5.68 17.81 -32.23
CA ASP A 430 6.58 17.31 -31.18
C ASP A 430 6.01 16.08 -30.45
N ASP A 431 6.90 15.13 -30.12
CA ASP A 431 6.53 13.94 -29.34
C ASP A 431 7.69 13.39 -28.51
N VAL A 432 7.35 12.56 -27.51
CA VAL A 432 8.31 11.74 -26.76
C VAL A 432 7.87 10.29 -26.83
N LEU A 433 8.78 9.43 -27.31
CA LEU A 433 8.53 8.01 -27.53
C LEU A 433 9.43 7.15 -26.65
N ARG A 434 8.91 6.00 -26.24
CA ARG A 434 9.68 4.97 -25.54
C ARG A 434 10.34 4.02 -26.53
N TRP A 435 11.65 3.95 -26.45
CA TRP A 435 12.47 2.99 -27.18
C TRP A 435 12.80 1.78 -26.30
N SER A 436 12.52 0.59 -26.82
CA SER A 436 12.91 -0.68 -26.19
C SER A 436 13.50 -1.65 -27.22
N GLY A 437 13.93 -1.12 -28.37
CA GLY A 437 14.37 -1.92 -29.51
C GLY A 437 15.82 -2.41 -29.40
N GLY A 438 16.61 -1.88 -28.46
CA GLY A 438 18.07 -2.03 -28.47
C GLY A 438 18.70 -1.41 -29.72
N ALA A 439 19.93 -1.80 -30.05
CA ALA A 439 20.60 -1.27 -31.23
C ALA A 439 19.92 -1.74 -32.53
N LYS A 440 19.27 -0.84 -33.27
CA LYS A 440 18.56 -1.17 -34.53
C LYS A 440 18.65 -0.08 -35.57
N LYS A 441 18.57 -0.48 -36.84
CA LYS A 441 18.38 0.43 -37.96
C LYS A 441 16.92 0.88 -38.01
N VAL A 442 16.70 2.18 -38.10
CA VAL A 442 15.36 2.78 -38.16
C VAL A 442 15.31 3.75 -39.34
N HIS A 443 14.28 3.62 -40.17
CA HIS A 443 13.99 4.54 -41.26
C HIS A 443 13.03 5.62 -40.78
N PHE A 444 13.34 6.88 -41.08
CA PHE A 444 12.55 8.04 -40.68
C PHE A 444 12.07 8.79 -41.90
N THR A 445 10.87 9.35 -41.81
CA THR A 445 10.35 10.33 -42.77
C THR A 445 9.80 11.55 -42.06
N HIS A 446 9.87 12.71 -42.71
CA HIS A 446 9.22 13.95 -42.29
C HIS A 446 8.74 14.70 -43.54
N ASP A 447 7.56 15.31 -43.50
CA ASP A 447 7.01 16.09 -44.61
C ASP A 447 6.85 17.59 -44.32
N GLY A 448 7.26 18.04 -43.14
CA GLY A 448 7.21 19.45 -42.73
C GLY A 448 8.27 20.32 -43.40
N THR A 449 8.28 21.59 -43.03
CA THR A 449 9.10 22.63 -43.66
C THR A 449 10.18 23.21 -42.75
N SER A 450 10.13 22.90 -41.46
CA SER A 450 10.99 23.43 -40.41
C SER A 450 11.91 22.36 -39.86
N ASN A 451 12.48 22.58 -38.68
CA ASN A 451 13.41 21.65 -38.05
C ASN A 451 12.75 20.28 -37.81
N PHE A 452 13.39 19.22 -38.30
CA PHE A 452 13.13 17.84 -37.93
C PHE A 452 14.30 17.33 -37.10
N ILE A 453 14.09 17.24 -35.79
CA ILE A 453 15.12 16.85 -34.83
C ILE A 453 14.67 15.58 -34.12
N VAL A 454 15.56 14.58 -34.06
CA VAL A 454 15.35 13.37 -33.26
C VAL A 454 16.54 13.15 -32.36
N LEU A 455 16.28 13.17 -31.05
CA LEU A 455 17.28 12.98 -29.98
C LEU A 455 17.00 11.69 -29.22
N GLY A 456 18.05 10.99 -28.82
CA GLY A 456 18.01 9.87 -27.88
C GLY A 456 18.37 10.32 -26.47
N LEU A 457 17.61 9.83 -25.49
CA LEU A 457 17.89 9.98 -24.06
C LEU A 457 18.06 8.60 -23.44
N ASP A 458 18.97 8.47 -22.49
CA ASP A 458 19.19 7.22 -21.76
C ASP A 458 18.12 6.97 -20.67
N ASN A 459 18.32 5.95 -19.84
CA ASN A 459 17.37 5.61 -18.76
C ASN A 459 17.42 6.57 -17.56
N THR A 460 18.41 7.45 -17.50
CA THR A 460 18.54 8.51 -16.49
C THR A 460 17.97 9.85 -16.97
N GLY A 461 17.56 9.92 -18.24
CA GLY A 461 17.05 11.14 -18.87
C GLY A 461 18.15 12.06 -19.37
N GLU A 462 19.40 11.59 -19.37
CA GLU A 462 20.54 12.32 -19.91
C GLU A 462 20.60 12.18 -21.43
N TRP A 463 21.21 13.18 -22.06
CA TRP A 463 21.40 13.19 -23.50
C TRP A 463 22.34 12.08 -23.94
N ASP A 464 21.85 11.20 -24.79
CA ASP A 464 22.62 10.08 -25.33
C ASP A 464 23.17 10.43 -26.72
N ASN A 465 22.28 10.77 -27.67
CA ASN A 465 22.68 10.94 -29.07
C ASN A 465 21.76 11.88 -29.88
N LEU A 466 22.33 12.55 -30.88
CA LEU A 466 21.58 13.32 -31.89
C LEU A 466 21.49 12.51 -33.19
N TYR A 467 20.32 11.95 -33.46
CA TYR A 467 20.13 11.08 -34.63
C TYR A 467 19.82 11.87 -35.90
N ILE A 468 18.95 12.89 -35.80
CA ILE A 468 18.50 13.71 -36.93
C ILE A 468 18.50 15.17 -36.50
N ASN A 469 19.01 16.03 -37.37
CA ASN A 469 18.95 17.49 -37.26
C ASN A 469 18.93 18.08 -38.66
N GLU A 470 17.73 18.16 -39.25
CA GLU A 470 17.53 18.57 -40.64
C GLU A 470 16.45 19.64 -40.71
N ILE A 471 16.39 20.37 -41.82
CA ILE A 471 15.35 21.36 -42.08
C ILE A 471 14.52 20.91 -43.28
N GLY A 472 13.21 20.84 -43.12
CA GLY A 472 12.26 20.49 -44.16
C GLY A 472 12.02 18.98 -44.31
N PRO A 473 11.58 18.52 -45.50
CA PRO A 473 11.28 17.13 -45.73
C PRO A 473 12.50 16.23 -45.55
N TYR A 474 12.30 15.09 -44.89
CA TYR A 474 13.36 14.12 -44.62
C TYR A 474 12.95 12.71 -45.04
N SER A 475 13.91 11.94 -45.56
CA SER A 475 13.80 10.49 -45.70
C SER A 475 15.19 9.87 -45.58
N GLY A 476 15.41 9.07 -44.54
CA GLY A 476 16.74 8.53 -44.24
C GLY A 476 16.71 7.44 -43.20
N SER A 477 17.83 6.73 -43.03
CA SER A 477 17.95 5.71 -41.98
C SER A 477 19.06 6.07 -40.99
N LYS A 478 18.81 5.82 -39.71
CA LYS A 478 19.80 5.95 -38.62
C LYS A 478 19.87 4.66 -37.83
N VAL A 479 21.00 4.44 -37.15
CA VAL A 479 21.12 3.39 -36.15
C VAL A 479 20.81 4.04 -34.82
N ILE A 480 19.73 3.59 -34.16
CA ILE A 480 19.49 3.90 -32.75
C ILE A 480 20.33 2.92 -31.96
N ASP A 481 21.09 3.41 -30.98
CA ASP A 481 21.98 2.60 -30.15
C ASP A 481 21.21 1.83 -29.05
N ALA A 482 21.95 1.06 -28.27
CA ALA A 482 21.39 0.23 -27.21
C ALA A 482 21.16 0.98 -25.89
N THR A 483 21.74 2.18 -25.74
CA THR A 483 21.68 2.98 -24.51
C THR A 483 20.47 3.89 -24.48
N THR A 484 19.91 4.23 -25.64
CA THR A 484 18.69 5.02 -25.75
C THR A 484 17.48 4.29 -25.16
N HIS A 485 16.68 5.03 -24.38
CA HIS A 485 15.42 4.56 -23.76
C HIS A 485 14.23 5.46 -24.11
N LEU A 486 14.48 6.74 -24.39
CA LEU A 486 13.48 7.67 -24.90
C LEU A 486 13.99 8.35 -26.17
N LEU A 487 13.07 8.68 -27.05
CA LEU A 487 13.32 9.48 -28.24
C LEU A 487 12.45 10.73 -28.17
N THR A 488 13.05 11.91 -28.30
CA THR A 488 12.29 13.15 -28.46
C THR A 488 12.29 13.54 -29.93
N VAL A 489 11.12 13.84 -30.46
CA VAL A 489 10.93 14.35 -31.82
C VAL A 489 10.54 15.81 -31.72
N ARG A 490 11.25 16.70 -32.44
CA ARG A 490 10.79 18.06 -32.72
C ARG A 490 10.49 18.17 -34.21
N ALA A 491 9.29 18.60 -34.57
CA ALA A 491 8.80 18.63 -35.96
C ALA A 491 7.64 19.60 -36.15
N ASP A 492 7.48 20.18 -37.34
CA ASP A 492 6.31 20.99 -37.73
C ASP A 492 5.31 20.22 -38.62
N GLY A 493 5.71 19.06 -39.15
CA GLY A 493 4.91 18.23 -40.05
C GLY A 493 4.61 16.82 -39.50
N ALA A 494 4.07 15.98 -40.38
CA ALA A 494 3.90 14.56 -40.12
C ALA A 494 5.24 13.82 -40.27
N TRP A 495 5.46 12.85 -39.41
CA TRP A 495 6.67 12.03 -39.42
C TRP A 495 6.37 10.56 -39.18
N THR A 496 7.27 9.70 -39.67
CA THR A 496 7.22 8.25 -39.42
C THR A 496 8.57 7.70 -39.01
N MET A 497 8.52 6.58 -38.29
CA MET A 497 9.64 5.77 -37.84
C MET A 497 9.31 4.31 -38.13
N ALA A 498 10.13 3.64 -38.95
CA ALA A 498 9.98 2.22 -39.26
C ALA A 498 11.21 1.46 -38.79
N VAL A 499 11.03 0.53 -37.84
CA VAL A 499 12.10 -0.30 -37.30
C VAL A 499 12.39 -1.44 -38.28
N GLN A 500 13.64 -1.56 -38.73
CA GLN A 500 14.06 -2.53 -39.74
C GLN A 500 14.69 -3.79 -39.15
#